data_AF-A0A238FBY9-F1
#
_entry.id   AF-A0A238FBY9-F1
#
_cell.length_a   1.000
_cell.length_b   1.000
_cell.length_c   1.000
_cell.angle_alpha   90.00
_cell.angle_beta   90.00
_cell.angle_gamma   90.00
#
_symmetry.space_group_name_H-M   'P 1'
#
loop_
_entity.id
_entity.type
_entity.pdbx_description
1 polymer ?
#
loop_
_entity_poly.entity_id
_entity_poly.type
_entity_poly.pdbx_seq_one_letter_code
_entity_poly.pdbx_strand_id
1 'polypeptide(L)'
;MAPAPALIICMGTSGCGKSSIGLAVAQALGLPFVDGDDLHPASNVVKMSQGHPLTDEDRIPWLLRIRVTASHLTSKQGVQALAHPGPAEADHINPSDELTSALSHVHPQTIHLGDEMIKRERKAVVVGCSALKRGYRELLSGSKVRLGENTIEPEIESDKLETYFIYREWLTTVCKLPNSDTLTMDQRSVHGTRPLLLHRMSSRPGHFFKAPMLDSQLATLEIPTEDETNVKRINLGQGPEQAEEVGMEGISRAAIEVATEWVGPKVQ
;
A
#
# COMPACT_ATOMS: atom_id res chain seq x y z
N MET A 1 -0.99 -15.68 -23.33
CA MET A 1 -1.83 -15.83 -22.11
C MET A 1 -2.09 -14.44 -21.55
N ALA A 2 -3.27 -14.18 -20.99
CA ALA A 2 -3.51 -12.91 -20.29
C ALA A 2 -2.55 -12.79 -19.10
N PRO A 3 -2.03 -11.58 -18.79
CA PRO A 3 -1.13 -11.38 -17.66
C PRO A 3 -1.82 -11.76 -16.35
N ALA A 4 -1.03 -12.28 -15.42
CA ALA A 4 -1.44 -12.57 -14.05
C ALA A 4 -1.97 -11.27 -13.39
N PRO A 5 -3.03 -11.27 -12.56
CA PRO A 5 -3.47 -10.04 -11.90
C PRO A 5 -2.37 -9.37 -11.06
N ALA A 6 -2.51 -8.06 -10.80
CA ALA A 6 -1.55 -7.30 -10.00
C ALA A 6 -2.13 -6.79 -8.67
N LEU A 7 -1.33 -6.89 -7.61
CA LEU A 7 -1.49 -6.15 -6.36
C LEU A 7 -0.46 -5.03 -6.32
N ILE A 8 -0.92 -3.78 -6.31
CA ILE A 8 -0.05 -2.60 -6.25
C ILE A 8 -0.12 -2.02 -4.84
N ILE A 9 1.01 -2.02 -4.13
CA ILE A 9 1.11 -1.49 -2.77
C ILE A 9 1.75 -0.10 -2.79
N CYS A 10 1.01 0.92 -2.35
CA CYS A 10 1.59 2.22 -2.01
C CYS A 10 2.10 2.16 -0.56
N MET A 11 3.43 2.12 -0.37
CA MET A 11 4.05 1.85 0.92
C MET A 11 4.76 3.01 1.61
N GLY A 12 5.03 2.83 2.91
CA GLY A 12 5.73 3.78 3.76
C GLY A 12 5.09 3.99 5.13
N THR A 13 5.74 4.80 5.97
CA THR A 13 5.29 5.06 7.35
C THR A 13 3.95 5.83 7.39
N SER A 14 3.32 5.91 8.57
CA SER A 14 2.16 6.77 8.75
C SER A 14 2.52 8.23 8.42
N GLY A 15 1.55 8.98 7.87
CA GLY A 15 1.74 10.36 7.43
C GLY A 15 2.53 10.55 6.12
N CYS A 16 3.02 9.47 5.47
CA CYS A 16 3.82 9.60 4.23
C CYS A 16 2.98 9.80 2.96
N GLY A 17 1.66 9.63 3.02
CA GLY A 17 0.74 9.86 1.90
C GLY A 17 0.22 8.60 1.17
N LYS A 18 0.41 7.40 1.71
CA LYS A 18 -0.03 6.12 1.10
C LYS A 18 -1.44 6.16 0.52
N SER A 19 -2.44 6.53 1.31
CA SER A 19 -3.85 6.55 0.88
C SER A 19 -4.09 7.60 -0.20
N SER A 20 -3.44 8.76 -0.11
CA SER A 20 -3.56 9.83 -1.10
C SER A 20 -2.98 9.42 -2.46
N ILE A 21 -1.78 8.84 -2.45
CA ILE A 21 -1.11 8.35 -3.66
C ILE A 21 -1.88 7.16 -4.24
N GLY A 22 -2.25 6.20 -3.40
CA GLY A 22 -2.97 5.00 -3.81
C GLY A 22 -4.33 5.32 -4.43
N LEU A 23 -5.07 6.25 -3.84
CA LEU A 23 -6.34 6.72 -4.40
C LEU A 23 -6.13 7.43 -5.75
N ALA A 24 -5.13 8.29 -5.87
CA ALA A 24 -4.81 8.98 -7.13
C ALA A 24 -4.44 7.99 -8.25
N VAL A 25 -3.62 6.98 -7.94
CA VAL A 25 -3.26 5.90 -8.87
C VAL A 25 -4.51 5.13 -9.28
N ALA A 26 -5.33 4.72 -8.31
CA ALA A 26 -6.53 3.94 -8.57
C ALA A 26 -7.53 4.69 -9.47
N GLN A 27 -7.81 5.95 -9.18
CA GLN A 27 -8.72 6.79 -9.98
C GLN A 27 -8.19 7.01 -11.40
N ALA A 28 -6.90 7.34 -11.55
CA ALA A 28 -6.30 7.58 -12.87
C ALA A 28 -6.30 6.32 -13.75
N LEU A 29 -6.19 5.15 -13.12
CA LEU A 29 -6.10 3.87 -13.82
C LEU A 29 -7.43 3.11 -13.94
N GLY A 30 -8.47 3.55 -13.22
CA GLY A 30 -9.78 2.89 -13.13
C GLY A 30 -9.71 1.56 -12.37
N LEU A 31 -8.92 1.52 -11.30
CA LEU A 31 -8.71 0.35 -10.46
C LEU A 31 -9.41 0.54 -9.11
N PRO A 32 -9.83 -0.54 -8.43
CA PRO A 32 -10.27 -0.44 -7.04
C PRO A 32 -9.11 -0.02 -6.13
N PHE A 33 -9.40 0.89 -5.19
CA PHE A 33 -8.51 1.24 -4.08
C PHE A 33 -9.02 0.65 -2.76
N VAL A 34 -8.10 0.13 -1.94
CA VAL A 34 -8.38 -0.28 -0.55
C VAL A 34 -7.38 0.40 0.37
N ASP A 35 -7.84 1.01 1.47
CA ASP A 35 -6.93 1.41 2.54
C ASP A 35 -6.62 0.18 3.41
N GLY A 36 -5.36 -0.23 3.44
CA GLY A 36 -4.94 -1.42 4.18
C GLY A 36 -5.17 -1.29 5.68
N ASP A 37 -5.21 -0.07 6.23
CA ASP A 37 -5.50 0.16 7.64
C ASP A 37 -6.91 -0.36 8.02
N ASP A 38 -7.88 -0.34 7.09
CA ASP A 38 -9.26 -0.83 7.29
C ASP A 38 -9.34 -2.36 7.40
N LEU A 39 -8.29 -3.07 6.97
CA LEU A 39 -8.23 -4.53 7.00
C LEU A 39 -7.62 -5.08 8.29
N HIS A 40 -7.20 -4.21 9.22
CA HIS A 40 -6.68 -4.65 10.51
C HIS A 40 -7.74 -5.45 11.30
N PRO A 41 -7.36 -6.55 11.97
CA PRO A 41 -8.25 -7.19 12.92
C PRO A 41 -8.53 -6.26 14.10
N ALA A 42 -9.68 -6.44 14.74
CA ALA A 42 -10.11 -5.60 15.87
C ALA A 42 -9.06 -5.55 17.00
N SER A 43 -8.34 -6.65 17.24
CA SER A 43 -7.23 -6.73 18.21
C SER A 43 -6.12 -5.70 17.92
N ASN A 44 -5.76 -5.52 16.64
CA ASN A 44 -4.73 -4.56 16.24
C ASN A 44 -5.21 -3.13 16.44
N VAL A 45 -6.46 -2.86 16.06
CA VAL A 45 -7.07 -1.53 16.23
C VAL A 45 -7.10 -1.15 17.71
N VAL A 46 -7.51 -2.07 18.59
CA VAL A 46 -7.49 -1.85 20.04
C VAL A 46 -6.07 -1.57 20.55
N LYS A 47 -5.10 -2.41 20.18
CA LYS A 47 -3.69 -2.26 20.61
C LYS A 47 -3.09 -0.93 20.16
N MET A 48 -3.31 -0.54 18.90
CA MET A 48 -2.87 0.75 18.38
C MET A 48 -3.58 1.93 19.05
N SER A 49 -4.89 1.83 19.31
CA SER A 49 -5.65 2.91 19.99
C SER A 49 -5.11 3.21 21.40
N GLN A 50 -4.57 2.19 22.07
CA GLN A 50 -3.90 2.31 23.36
C GLN A 50 -2.51 2.94 23.25
N GLY A 51 -1.93 3.01 22.04
CA GLY A 51 -0.59 3.54 21.78
C GLY A 51 0.49 2.47 21.78
N HIS A 52 0.13 1.18 21.79
CA HIS A 52 1.07 0.08 21.75
C HIS A 52 1.42 -0.27 20.30
N PRO A 53 2.71 -0.38 19.94
CA PRO A 53 3.10 -0.81 18.62
C PRO A 53 2.73 -2.28 18.40
N LEU A 54 2.38 -2.60 17.15
CA LEU A 54 2.15 -3.98 16.74
C LEU A 54 3.48 -4.74 16.64
N THR A 55 3.47 -6.05 16.91
CA THR A 55 4.57 -7.00 16.66
C THR A 55 4.45 -7.61 15.26
N ASP A 56 5.33 -8.56 14.92
CA ASP A 56 5.24 -9.28 13.64
C ASP A 56 4.03 -10.22 13.66
N GLU A 57 3.78 -10.88 14.78
CA GLU A 57 2.64 -11.77 15.03
C GLU A 57 1.31 -11.05 14.84
N ASP A 58 1.20 -9.81 15.34
CA ASP A 58 0.01 -9.00 15.14
C ASP A 58 -0.20 -8.65 13.65
N ARG A 59 0.88 -8.47 12.89
CA ARG A 59 0.83 -8.01 11.49
C ARG A 59 0.59 -9.14 10.50
N ILE A 60 1.01 -10.37 10.78
CA ILE A 60 0.88 -11.50 9.85
C ILE A 60 -0.58 -11.71 9.39
N PRO A 61 -1.60 -11.81 10.28
CA PRO A 61 -2.99 -11.98 9.83
C PRO A 61 -3.50 -10.83 8.98
N TRP A 62 -3.06 -9.61 9.28
CA TRP A 62 -3.41 -8.41 8.53
C TRP A 62 -2.81 -8.40 7.12
N LEU A 63 -1.52 -8.75 6.98
CA LEU A 63 -0.83 -8.82 5.69
C LEU A 63 -1.42 -9.92 4.81
N LEU A 64 -1.75 -11.08 5.38
CA LEU A 64 -2.46 -12.14 4.67
C LEU A 64 -3.84 -11.67 4.20
N ARG A 65 -4.58 -10.94 5.05
CA ARG A 65 -5.88 -10.39 4.69
C ARG A 65 -5.81 -9.44 3.50
N ILE A 66 -4.80 -8.57 3.43
CA ILE A 66 -4.58 -7.70 2.26
C ILE A 66 -4.45 -8.53 0.98
N ARG A 67 -3.65 -9.59 1.00
CA ARG A 67 -3.44 -10.45 -0.17
C ARG A 67 -4.70 -11.23 -0.55
N VAL A 68 -5.44 -11.74 0.43
CA VAL A 68 -6.75 -12.40 0.25
C VAL A 68 -7.74 -11.45 -0.41
N THR A 69 -7.91 -10.25 0.15
CA THR A 69 -8.80 -9.20 -0.38
C THR A 69 -8.44 -8.88 -1.84
N ALA A 70 -7.16 -8.69 -2.14
CA ALA A 70 -6.70 -8.43 -3.50
C ALA A 70 -7.00 -9.58 -4.48
N SER A 71 -6.83 -10.82 -4.03
CA SER A 71 -7.14 -12.03 -4.81
C SER A 71 -8.64 -12.13 -5.12
N HIS A 72 -9.51 -11.83 -4.16
CA HIS A 72 -10.95 -11.80 -4.38
C HIS A 72 -11.37 -10.70 -5.35
N LEU A 73 -10.88 -9.47 -5.17
CA LEU A 73 -11.23 -8.34 -6.02
C LEU A 73 -10.76 -8.52 -7.48
N THR A 74 -9.65 -9.22 -7.69
CA THR A 74 -9.12 -9.50 -9.04
C THR A 74 -9.62 -10.82 -9.65
N SER A 75 -10.41 -11.60 -8.90
CA SER A 75 -11.07 -12.80 -9.40
C SER A 75 -12.10 -12.50 -10.49
N LYS A 76 -12.62 -13.53 -11.18
CA LYS A 76 -13.69 -13.35 -12.18
C LYS A 76 -14.94 -12.71 -11.56
N GLN A 77 -15.39 -13.22 -10.41
CA GLN A 77 -16.57 -12.70 -9.70
C GLN A 77 -16.33 -11.29 -9.15
N GLY A 78 -15.14 -11.03 -8.61
CA GLY A 78 -14.78 -9.70 -8.09
C GLY A 78 -14.82 -8.62 -9.16
N VAL A 79 -14.21 -8.89 -10.32
CA VAL A 79 -14.25 -7.94 -11.46
C VAL A 79 -15.68 -7.72 -11.97
N GLN A 80 -16.51 -8.77 -12.02
CA GLN A 80 -17.92 -8.64 -12.42
C GLN A 80 -18.73 -7.79 -11.44
N ALA A 81 -18.53 -8.00 -10.13
CA ALA A 81 -19.20 -7.25 -9.07
C ALA A 81 -18.76 -5.77 -9.05
N LEU A 82 -17.48 -5.50 -9.28
CA LEU A 82 -16.95 -4.13 -9.37
C LEU A 82 -17.49 -3.36 -10.58
N ALA A 83 -17.78 -4.04 -11.69
CA ALA A 83 -18.36 -3.43 -12.89
C ALA A 83 -19.86 -3.12 -12.76
N HIS A 84 -20.57 -3.79 -11.85
CA HIS A 84 -22.01 -3.62 -11.64
C HIS A 84 -22.33 -3.35 -10.16
N PRO A 85 -21.92 -2.19 -9.61
CA PRO A 85 -22.17 -1.83 -8.23
C PRO A 85 -23.67 -1.50 -8.02
N GLY A 86 -24.46 -2.48 -7.60
CA GLY A 86 -25.89 -2.33 -7.30
C GLY A 86 -26.50 -3.63 -6.75
N PRO A 87 -27.74 -3.60 -6.20
CA PRO A 87 -28.45 -4.83 -5.87
C PRO A 87 -28.57 -5.64 -7.16
N ALA A 88 -28.01 -6.86 -7.17
CA ALA A 88 -27.94 -7.70 -8.34
C ALA A 88 -29.30 -7.72 -9.06
N GLU A 89 -29.35 -7.21 -10.29
CA GLU A 89 -30.52 -7.42 -11.14
C GLU A 89 -30.61 -8.92 -11.39
N ALA A 90 -31.41 -9.59 -10.56
CA ALA A 90 -32.03 -10.93 -10.61
C ALA A 90 -31.26 -12.16 -11.12
N ASP A 91 -30.15 -12.06 -11.86
CA ASP A 91 -29.52 -13.17 -12.54
C ASP A 91 -27.98 -13.18 -12.32
N HIS A 92 -27.58 -14.03 -11.36
CA HIS A 92 -26.40 -14.91 -11.43
C HIS A 92 -25.05 -14.57 -10.74
N ILE A 93 -24.96 -13.67 -9.77
CA ILE A 93 -23.78 -13.66 -8.87
C ILE A 93 -24.23 -13.58 -7.41
N ASN A 94 -24.16 -14.69 -6.69
CA ASN A 94 -24.19 -14.70 -5.23
C ASN A 94 -22.73 -14.73 -4.74
N PRO A 95 -22.11 -13.58 -4.42
CA PRO A 95 -20.72 -13.54 -3.99
C PRO A 95 -20.53 -14.32 -2.69
N SER A 96 -19.38 -14.95 -2.50
CA SER A 96 -19.05 -15.56 -1.20
C SER A 96 -18.98 -14.48 -0.10
N ASP A 97 -19.06 -14.89 1.16
CA ASP A 97 -18.95 -13.97 2.30
C ASP A 97 -17.61 -13.22 2.29
N GLU A 98 -16.53 -13.89 1.87
CA GLU A 98 -15.19 -13.29 1.76
C GLU A 98 -15.12 -12.26 0.64
N LEU A 99 -15.75 -12.52 -0.52
CA LEU A 99 -15.80 -11.56 -1.61
C LEU A 99 -16.67 -10.36 -1.24
N THR A 100 -17.81 -10.58 -0.57
CA THR A 100 -18.67 -9.51 -0.04
C THR A 100 -17.91 -8.64 0.95
N SER A 101 -17.16 -9.26 1.87
CA SER A 101 -16.28 -8.54 2.79
C SER A 101 -15.23 -7.74 2.02
N ALA A 102 -14.55 -8.32 1.03
CA ALA A 102 -13.56 -7.63 0.22
C ALA A 102 -14.13 -6.39 -0.51
N LEU A 103 -15.31 -6.53 -1.12
CA LEU A 103 -16.00 -5.44 -1.83
C LEU A 103 -16.39 -4.29 -0.88
N SER A 104 -16.77 -4.59 0.37
CA SER A 104 -17.13 -3.56 1.36
C SER A 104 -15.98 -2.63 1.77
N HIS A 105 -14.73 -3.04 1.51
CA HIS A 105 -13.53 -2.26 1.78
C HIS A 105 -13.02 -1.46 0.57
N VAL A 106 -13.68 -1.57 -0.59
CA VAL A 106 -13.31 -0.78 -1.77
C VAL A 106 -13.72 0.67 -1.55
N HIS A 107 -12.78 1.58 -1.75
CA HIS A 107 -12.98 2.99 -1.51
C HIS A 107 -14.05 3.54 -2.48
N PRO A 108 -15.12 4.20 -1.98
CA PRO A 108 -16.26 4.62 -2.81
C PRO A 108 -15.88 5.51 -4.00
N GLN A 109 -14.85 6.34 -3.86
CA GLN A 109 -14.37 7.22 -4.94
C GLN A 109 -13.63 6.49 -6.07
N THR A 110 -13.49 5.16 -5.97
CA THR A 110 -12.92 4.28 -7.01
C THR A 110 -13.94 3.28 -7.55
N ILE A 111 -15.17 3.33 -7.04
CA ILE A 111 -16.29 2.58 -7.60
C ILE A 111 -16.83 3.43 -8.74
N HIS A 112 -16.48 3.05 -9.96
CA HIS A 112 -17.03 3.67 -11.17
C HIS A 112 -18.40 3.03 -11.45
N LEU A 113 -19.44 3.85 -11.59
CA LEU A 113 -20.78 3.37 -11.92
C LEU A 113 -20.87 3.09 -13.43
N GLY A 114 -21.28 1.88 -13.82
CA GLY A 114 -21.53 1.51 -15.23
C GLY A 114 -20.27 1.22 -16.05
N ASP A 115 -20.38 1.28 -17.38
CA ASP A 115 -19.30 0.97 -18.34
C ASP A 115 -18.10 1.94 -18.29
N GLU A 116 -18.11 2.95 -17.41
CA GLU A 116 -17.04 3.95 -17.26
C GLU A 116 -15.79 3.42 -16.52
N MET A 117 -15.82 2.20 -15.98
CA MET A 117 -14.61 1.60 -15.43
C MET A 117 -13.58 1.38 -16.55
N ILE A 118 -12.44 2.05 -16.45
CA ILE A 118 -11.36 1.95 -17.44
C ILE A 118 -10.91 0.48 -17.53
N LYS A 119 -11.29 -0.21 -18.60
CA LYS A 119 -10.85 -1.58 -18.86
C LYS A 119 -9.36 -1.56 -19.16
N ARG A 120 -8.61 -2.43 -18.50
CA ARG A 120 -7.15 -2.60 -18.65
C ARG A 120 -6.85 -4.02 -19.07
N GLU A 121 -5.76 -4.22 -19.81
CA GLU A 121 -5.32 -5.56 -20.22
C GLU A 121 -5.06 -6.46 -19.00
N ARG A 122 -4.58 -5.84 -17.91
CA ARG A 122 -4.31 -6.50 -16.66
C ARG A 122 -5.25 -6.03 -15.56
N LYS A 123 -5.89 -6.99 -14.89
CA LYS A 123 -6.67 -6.75 -13.67
C LYS A 123 -5.74 -6.38 -12.53
N ALA A 124 -6.08 -5.35 -11.76
CA ALA A 124 -5.27 -4.93 -10.64
C ALA A 124 -6.11 -4.31 -9.51
N VAL A 125 -5.50 -4.23 -8.33
CA VAL A 125 -6.01 -3.48 -7.17
C VAL A 125 -4.87 -2.66 -6.59
N VAL A 126 -5.18 -1.46 -6.10
CA VAL A 126 -4.24 -0.59 -5.41
C VAL A 126 -4.54 -0.63 -3.92
N VAL A 127 -3.53 -0.84 -3.08
CA VAL A 127 -3.68 -0.87 -1.62
C VAL A 127 -2.68 0.07 -0.96
N GLY A 128 -3.16 0.92 -0.05
CA GLY A 128 -2.28 1.66 0.86
C GLY A 128 -1.86 0.75 2.01
N CYS A 129 -0.58 0.38 2.11
CA CYS A 129 -0.11 -0.50 3.19
C CYS A 129 1.30 -0.15 3.60
N SER A 130 1.61 -0.14 4.90
CA SER A 130 2.93 0.28 5.38
C SER A 130 4.10 -0.54 4.85
N ALA A 131 3.94 -1.88 4.73
CA ALA A 131 4.91 -2.84 4.19
C ALA A 131 6.39 -2.61 4.61
N LEU A 132 6.59 -2.29 5.90
CA LEU A 132 7.84 -1.71 6.40
C LEU A 132 9.05 -2.66 6.44
N LYS A 133 8.86 -3.98 6.54
CA LYS A 133 9.93 -4.99 6.53
C LYS A 133 9.99 -5.71 5.18
N ARG A 134 11.17 -6.18 4.78
CA ARG A 134 11.34 -7.05 3.62
C ARG A 134 10.45 -8.29 3.71
N GLY A 135 10.43 -8.96 4.86
CA GLY A 135 9.57 -10.12 5.08
C GLY A 135 8.06 -9.80 4.94
N TYR A 136 7.62 -8.56 5.18
CA TYR A 136 6.22 -8.17 4.92
C TYR A 136 5.95 -8.04 3.42
N ARG A 137 6.90 -7.49 2.67
CA ARG A 137 6.81 -7.35 1.21
C ARG A 137 6.84 -8.71 0.52
N GLU A 138 7.70 -9.60 0.99
CA GLU A 138 7.76 -11.00 0.55
C GLU A 138 6.44 -11.73 0.85
N LEU A 139 5.87 -11.58 2.06
CA LEU A 139 4.59 -12.19 2.41
C LEU A 139 3.44 -11.66 1.53
N LEU A 140 3.38 -10.33 1.32
CA LEU A 140 2.41 -9.71 0.42
C LEU A 140 2.57 -10.19 -1.02
N SER A 141 3.81 -10.52 -1.43
CA SER A 141 4.14 -11.08 -2.74
C SER A 141 3.80 -12.57 -2.88
N GLY A 142 3.36 -13.23 -1.80
CA GLY A 142 3.00 -14.64 -1.78
C GLY A 142 4.16 -15.58 -1.47
N SER A 143 5.33 -15.04 -1.08
CA SER A 143 6.48 -15.86 -0.72
C SER A 143 6.32 -16.47 0.67
N LYS A 144 6.90 -17.67 0.85
CA LYS A 144 7.18 -18.21 2.18
C LYS A 144 8.20 -17.32 2.89
N VAL A 145 7.88 -16.90 4.11
CA VAL A 145 8.74 -16.01 4.90
C VAL A 145 8.95 -16.51 6.32
N ARG A 146 10.06 -16.10 6.92
CA ARG A 146 10.30 -16.23 8.35
C ARG A 146 10.16 -14.85 9.00
N LEU A 147 9.18 -14.70 9.89
CA LEU A 147 8.92 -13.49 10.64
C LEU A 147 8.94 -13.83 12.14
N GLY A 148 9.94 -13.33 12.86
CA GLY A 148 10.23 -13.75 14.23
C GLY A 148 10.56 -15.24 14.30
N GLU A 149 9.85 -15.96 15.17
CA GLU A 149 9.97 -17.41 15.32
C GLU A 149 9.08 -18.20 14.33
N ASN A 150 8.18 -17.50 13.63
CA ASN A 150 7.18 -18.13 12.77
C ASN A 150 7.68 -18.28 11.33
N THR A 151 7.39 -19.44 10.73
CA THR A 151 7.50 -19.64 9.28
C THR A 151 6.10 -19.62 8.70
N ILE A 152 5.83 -18.66 7.82
CA ILE A 152 4.52 -18.44 7.23
C ILE A 152 4.57 -18.83 5.75
N GLU A 153 3.68 -19.74 5.36
CA GLU A 153 3.43 -20.11 3.97
C GLU A 153 2.00 -19.64 3.64
N PRO A 154 1.82 -18.72 2.67
CA PRO A 154 0.49 -18.31 2.24
C PRO A 154 -0.27 -19.51 1.66
N GLU A 155 -1.37 -19.92 2.29
CA GLU A 155 -2.16 -21.12 1.91
C GLU A 155 -3.04 -20.94 0.65
N ILE A 156 -2.85 -19.88 -0.13
CA ILE A 156 -3.78 -19.53 -1.21
C ILE A 156 -3.17 -19.92 -2.55
N GLU A 157 -3.92 -20.65 -3.39
CA GLU A 157 -3.74 -20.81 -4.86
C GLU A 157 -3.84 -19.46 -5.63
N SER A 158 -3.39 -18.38 -4.99
CA SER A 158 -3.19 -17.01 -5.48
C SER A 158 -1.85 -16.87 -6.22
N ASP A 159 -1.22 -17.98 -6.63
CA ASP A 159 0.12 -18.05 -7.23
C ASP A 159 0.29 -17.22 -8.52
N LYS A 160 -0.78 -16.55 -8.96
CA LYS A 160 -0.81 -15.66 -10.12
C LYS A 160 -1.02 -14.18 -9.75
N LEU A 161 -1.07 -13.81 -8.47
CA LEU A 161 -1.14 -12.42 -8.06
C LEU A 161 0.28 -11.87 -7.92
N GLU A 162 0.77 -11.24 -8.99
CA GLU A 162 2.06 -10.54 -8.94
C GLU A 162 1.90 -9.26 -8.11
N THR A 163 2.89 -8.96 -7.29
CA THR A 163 2.82 -7.84 -6.34
C THR A 163 3.91 -6.84 -6.62
N TYR A 164 3.55 -5.57 -6.65
CA TYR A 164 4.45 -4.45 -6.91
C TYR A 164 4.33 -3.42 -5.79
N PHE A 165 5.43 -2.70 -5.54
CA PHE A 165 5.49 -1.72 -4.47
C PHE A 165 5.91 -0.36 -5.03
N ILE A 166 5.15 0.66 -4.67
CA ILE A 166 5.53 2.05 -4.86
C ILE A 166 6.07 2.53 -3.51
N TYR A 167 7.39 2.73 -3.47
CA TYR A 167 8.10 3.24 -2.31
C TYR A 167 8.48 4.70 -2.55
N ARG A 168 8.08 5.58 -1.65
CA ARG A 168 8.41 7.00 -1.72
C ARG A 168 9.73 7.23 -1.00
N GLU A 169 10.73 7.78 -1.68
CA GLU A 169 12.06 8.02 -1.10
C GLU A 169 12.49 9.48 -1.25
N TRP A 170 13.07 10.04 -0.19
CA TRP A 170 13.86 11.25 -0.22
C TRP A 170 15.32 10.87 0.00
N LEU A 171 16.20 11.23 -0.93
CA LEU A 171 17.64 11.15 -0.70
C LEU A 171 18.05 12.41 0.06
N THR A 172 18.17 12.33 1.39
CA THR A 172 18.94 13.35 2.12
C THR A 172 20.41 13.15 1.82
N THR A 173 21.01 14.13 1.14
CA THR A 173 22.47 14.21 1.02
C THR A 173 23.06 14.24 2.43
N VAL A 174 24.01 13.34 2.67
CA VAL A 174 24.80 13.13 3.88
C VAL A 174 24.93 14.39 4.76
N CYS A 175 24.42 14.35 6.00
CA CYS A 175 24.57 15.46 6.94
C CYS A 175 25.85 15.31 7.78
N LYS A 176 26.64 16.38 7.91
CA LYS A 176 27.70 16.49 8.94
C LYS A 176 27.03 16.81 10.28
N LEU A 177 27.26 15.99 11.30
CA LEU A 177 26.87 16.35 12.66
C LEU A 177 27.69 17.56 13.15
N PRO A 178 27.12 18.45 13.99
CA PRO A 178 27.90 19.48 14.66
C PRO A 178 29.04 18.81 15.46
N ASN A 179 30.28 19.20 15.17
CA ASN A 179 31.51 18.70 15.81
C ASN A 179 31.95 17.27 15.43
N SER A 180 31.56 16.74 14.26
CA SER A 180 32.13 15.49 13.71
C SER A 180 32.58 15.66 12.26
N ASP A 181 33.83 15.25 11.97
CA ASP A 181 34.33 15.10 10.60
C ASP A 181 33.89 13.78 9.96
N THR A 182 33.21 12.91 10.71
CA THR A 182 32.63 11.68 10.21
C THR A 182 31.28 11.97 9.56
N LEU A 183 31.20 11.75 8.25
CA LEU A 183 29.95 11.64 7.53
C LEU A 183 29.16 10.46 8.12
N THR A 184 28.15 10.75 8.93
CA THR A 184 27.22 9.73 9.41
C THR A 184 25.99 9.78 8.53
N MET A 185 25.56 8.63 8.01
CA MET A 185 24.22 8.51 7.45
C MET A 185 23.25 8.79 8.60
N ASP A 186 22.76 10.02 8.70
CA ASP A 186 21.65 10.32 9.60
C ASP A 186 20.50 9.40 9.20
N GLN A 187 20.11 8.52 10.11
CA GLN A 187 19.13 7.50 9.79
C GLN A 187 17.78 8.19 9.52
N ARG A 188 17.40 8.13 8.24
CA ARG A 188 16.03 7.97 7.75
C ARG A 188 15.10 9.17 7.98
N SER A 189 15.14 10.13 7.04
CA SER A 189 13.93 10.90 6.67
C SER A 189 13.42 10.49 5.28
N VAL A 190 13.42 9.19 4.97
CA VAL A 190 13.04 8.65 3.64
C VAL A 190 11.58 8.96 3.27
N HIS A 191 10.73 9.27 4.24
CA HIS A 191 9.33 9.66 4.03
C HIS A 191 9.02 11.12 4.42
N GLY A 192 10.01 11.86 4.91
CA GLY A 192 9.86 13.13 5.62
C GLY A 192 10.39 13.04 7.06
N THR A 193 10.71 14.19 7.65
CA THR A 193 11.22 14.25 9.03
C THR A 193 10.15 13.84 10.04
N ARG A 194 10.55 13.30 11.20
CA ARG A 194 9.61 12.97 12.29
C ARG A 194 8.66 14.12 12.63
N PRO A 195 9.11 15.39 12.79
CA PRO A 195 8.20 16.51 13.03
C PRO A 195 7.16 16.71 11.92
N LEU A 196 7.56 16.59 10.65
CA LEU A 196 6.65 16.74 9.51
C LEU A 196 5.59 15.63 9.48
N LEU A 197 6.01 14.38 9.68
CA LEU A 197 5.11 13.23 9.70
C LEU A 197 4.12 13.32 10.87
N LEU A 198 4.61 13.67 12.06
CA LEU A 198 3.77 13.85 13.25
C LEU A 198 2.78 15.00 13.06
N HIS A 199 3.20 16.12 12.47
CA HIS A 199 2.32 17.23 12.13
C HIS A 199 1.20 16.77 11.18
N ARG A 200 1.53 16.08 10.09
CA ARG A 200 0.54 15.55 9.14
C ARG A 200 -0.44 14.57 9.78
N MET A 201 0.04 13.71 10.68
CA MET A 201 -0.80 12.76 11.42
C MET A 201 -1.75 13.48 12.38
N SER A 202 -1.27 14.50 13.08
CA SER A 202 -2.04 15.26 14.08
C SER A 202 -3.11 16.16 13.46
N SER A 203 -2.88 16.62 12.22
CA SER A 203 -3.82 17.48 11.48
C SER A 203 -4.95 16.70 10.79
N ARG A 204 -4.98 15.37 10.85
CA ARG A 204 -6.06 14.54 10.29
C ARG A 204 -7.19 14.34 11.31
N PRO A 205 -8.44 14.75 11.01
CA PRO A 205 -9.59 14.44 11.86
C PRO A 205 -9.77 12.93 12.01
N GLY A 206 -9.97 12.44 13.24
CA GLY A 206 -10.31 11.04 13.50
C GLY A 206 -9.17 10.02 13.51
N HIS A 207 -7.90 10.43 13.32
CA HIS A 207 -6.77 9.50 13.35
C HIS A 207 -6.27 9.25 14.79
N PHE A 208 -6.34 8.01 15.26
CA PHE A 208 -5.93 7.57 16.61
C PHE A 208 -4.40 7.39 16.79
N PHE A 209 -3.58 8.01 15.95
CA PHE A 209 -2.15 7.73 15.90
C PHE A 209 -1.33 8.68 16.79
N LYS A 210 -0.87 8.17 17.95
CA LYS A 210 0.01 8.86 18.89
C LYS A 210 1.47 8.84 18.44
N ALA A 211 2.25 9.84 18.85
CA ALA A 211 3.67 10.00 18.50
C ALA A 211 4.56 8.74 18.69
N PRO A 212 4.40 7.93 19.77
CA PRO A 212 5.21 6.72 19.96
C PRO A 212 5.04 5.66 18.85
N MET A 213 3.90 5.65 18.15
CA MET A 213 3.66 4.70 17.07
C MET A 213 4.44 5.06 15.80
N LEU A 214 4.66 6.35 15.54
CA LEU A 214 5.54 6.80 14.45
C LEU A 214 6.99 6.36 14.71
N ASP A 215 7.45 6.48 15.95
CA ASP A 215 8.81 6.07 16.34
C ASP A 215 9.03 4.57 16.12
N SER A 216 8.04 3.74 16.52
CA SER A 216 8.08 2.30 16.23
C SER A 216 8.10 2.00 14.74
N GLN A 217 7.33 2.72 13.91
CA GLN A 217 7.34 2.53 12.46
C GLN A 217 8.68 2.89 11.83
N LEU A 218 9.32 3.99 12.26
CA LEU A 218 10.64 4.39 11.78
C LEU A 218 11.73 3.38 12.18
N ALA A 219 11.64 2.83 13.39
CA ALA A 219 12.52 1.77 13.84
C ALA A 219 12.32 0.46 13.06
N THR A 220 11.06 0.14 12.72
CA THR A 220 10.66 -1.06 11.95
C THR A 220 11.01 -0.97 10.46
N LEU A 221 11.20 0.25 9.93
CA LEU A 221 11.42 0.47 8.50
C LEU A 221 12.76 -0.13 8.03
N GLU A 222 12.65 -1.12 7.17
CA GLU A 222 13.72 -1.68 6.33
C GLU A 222 13.55 -1.10 4.93
N ILE A 223 14.45 -0.17 4.57
CA ILE A 223 14.47 0.47 3.25
C ILE A 223 14.63 -0.63 2.18
N PRO A 224 13.76 -0.68 1.16
CA PRO A 224 13.90 -1.65 0.09
C PRO A 224 15.26 -1.56 -0.61
N THR A 225 15.87 -2.70 -0.92
CA THR A 225 17.18 -2.77 -1.61
C THR A 225 17.01 -2.93 -3.13
N GLU A 226 18.10 -2.83 -3.90
CA GLU A 226 18.04 -2.92 -5.39
C GLU A 226 17.66 -4.32 -5.91
N ASP A 227 17.85 -5.38 -5.12
CA ASP A 227 17.46 -6.73 -5.47
C ASP A 227 15.94 -6.98 -5.36
N GLU A 228 15.20 -6.07 -4.72
CA GLU A 228 13.73 -6.10 -4.67
C GLU A 228 13.15 -5.49 -5.95
N THR A 229 13.30 -6.21 -7.06
CA THR A 229 13.00 -5.73 -8.44
C THR A 229 11.55 -5.34 -8.68
N ASN A 230 10.62 -5.78 -7.83
CA ASN A 230 9.21 -5.40 -7.86
C ASN A 230 8.90 -4.13 -7.04
N VAL A 231 9.92 -3.47 -6.48
CA VAL A 231 9.80 -2.20 -5.78
C VAL A 231 10.30 -1.07 -6.67
N LYS A 232 9.44 -0.08 -6.93
CA LYS A 232 9.82 1.16 -7.61
C LYS A 232 9.92 2.28 -6.60
N ARG A 233 11.10 2.90 -6.56
CA ARG A 233 11.38 4.05 -5.71
C ARG A 233 11.09 5.33 -6.47
N ILE A 234 10.16 6.13 -5.96
CA ILE A 234 9.89 7.46 -6.47
C ILE A 234 10.77 8.42 -5.69
N ASN A 235 11.85 8.86 -6.33
CA ASN A 235 12.76 9.88 -5.80
C ASN A 235 12.10 11.25 -5.94
N LEU A 236 12.09 12.00 -4.84
CA LEU A 236 11.46 13.31 -4.79
C LEU A 236 12.46 14.46 -4.82
N GLY A 237 13.74 14.16 -4.99
CA GLY A 237 14.81 15.14 -4.99
C GLY A 237 15.67 15.08 -3.74
N GLN A 238 16.64 15.98 -3.68
CA GLN A 238 17.65 16.07 -2.64
C GLN A 238 17.20 17.00 -1.52
N GLY A 239 16.46 16.45 -0.56
CA GLY A 239 16.09 17.14 0.68
C GLY A 239 14.73 17.85 0.68
N PRO A 240 14.32 18.41 1.84
CA PRO A 240 12.97 18.91 2.16
C PRO A 240 12.39 19.91 1.15
N GLU A 241 13.19 20.85 0.65
CA GLU A 241 12.74 21.92 -0.25
C GLU A 241 12.31 21.36 -1.62
N GLN A 242 13.15 20.53 -2.24
CA GLN A 242 12.86 19.99 -3.58
C GLN A 242 11.62 19.10 -3.59
N ALA A 243 11.30 18.44 -2.47
CA ALA A 243 10.12 17.60 -2.43
C ALA A 243 8.89 18.20 -1.77
N GLU A 244 9.01 19.41 -1.23
CA GLU A 244 7.89 20.35 -1.22
C GLU A 244 7.57 20.83 -2.64
N GLU A 245 8.59 21.13 -3.47
CA GLU A 245 8.41 21.56 -4.86
C GLU A 245 7.76 20.47 -5.75
N VAL A 246 8.23 19.22 -5.66
CA VAL A 246 7.56 18.10 -6.35
C VAL A 246 6.12 17.93 -5.86
N GLY A 247 5.89 18.10 -4.55
CA GLY A 247 4.58 18.04 -3.92
C GLY A 247 3.86 16.71 -4.09
N MET A 248 2.64 16.62 -3.53
CA MET A 248 1.81 15.40 -3.64
C MET A 248 1.40 15.10 -5.08
N GLU A 249 1.22 16.15 -5.89
CA GLU A 249 0.81 16.00 -7.29
C GLU A 249 1.91 15.35 -8.14
N GLY A 250 3.16 15.80 -8.03
CA GLY A 250 4.29 15.21 -8.74
C GLY A 250 4.54 13.76 -8.32
N ILE A 251 4.44 13.48 -7.01
CA ILE A 251 4.51 12.10 -6.49
C ILE A 251 3.42 11.22 -7.12
N SER A 252 2.19 11.70 -7.14
CA SER A 252 1.05 10.96 -7.66
C SER A 252 1.22 10.70 -9.16
N ARG A 253 1.71 11.68 -9.92
CA ARG A 253 2.00 11.53 -11.35
C ARG A 253 3.05 10.45 -11.63
N ALA A 254 4.17 10.48 -10.92
CA ALA A 254 5.20 9.45 -11.05
C ALA A 254 4.69 8.06 -10.64
N ALA A 255 3.85 7.99 -9.60
CA ALA A 255 3.21 6.74 -9.17
C ALA A 255 2.25 6.19 -10.24
N ILE A 256 1.48 7.06 -10.89
CA ILE A 256 0.57 6.70 -11.99
C ILE A 256 1.37 6.18 -13.19
N GLU A 257 2.47 6.84 -13.57
CA GLU A 257 3.35 6.42 -14.67
C GLU A 257 3.89 5.01 -14.43
N VAL A 258 4.50 4.78 -13.26
CA VAL A 258 5.02 3.48 -12.86
C VAL A 258 3.93 2.40 -12.83
N ALA A 259 2.78 2.71 -12.22
CA ALA A 259 1.68 1.75 -12.14
C ALA A 259 1.08 1.42 -13.52
N THR A 260 1.11 2.38 -14.46
CA THR A 260 0.67 2.17 -15.85
C THR A 260 1.51 1.10 -16.54
N GLU A 261 2.83 1.08 -16.32
CA GLU A 261 3.71 0.04 -16.87
C GLU A 261 3.33 -1.36 -16.39
N TRP A 262 2.87 -1.50 -15.14
CA TRP A 262 2.51 -2.79 -14.58
C TRP A 262 1.15 -3.30 -15.02
N VAL A 263 0.18 -2.42 -15.28
CA VAL A 263 -1.20 -2.81 -15.62
C VAL A 263 -1.51 -2.76 -17.12
N GLY A 264 -0.58 -2.23 -17.91
CA GLY A 264 -0.71 -2.14 -19.36
C GLY A 264 -1.71 -1.08 -19.84
N PRO A 265 -1.93 -0.99 -21.15
CA PRO A 265 -2.77 0.02 -21.76
C PRO A 265 -4.26 -0.14 -21.41
N LYS A 266 -5.03 0.91 -21.71
CA LYS A 266 -6.49 0.85 -21.72
C LYS A 266 -6.94 -0.05 -22.87
N VAL A 267 -7.94 -0.89 -22.62
CA VAL A 267 -8.60 -1.72 -23.63
C VAL A 267 -9.85 -0.98 -24.10
N GLN A 268 -10.07 -0.91 -25.41
CA GLN A 268 -11.28 -0.35 -26.02
C GLN A 268 -12.52 -1.18 -25.71
#